data_AF-A0A942AAR2-F1
#
_entry.id   AF-A0A942AAR2-F1
#
_cell.length_a   1.000
_cell.length_b   1.000
_cell.length_c   1.000
_cell.angle_alpha   90.00
_cell.angle_beta   90.00
_cell.angle_gamma   90.00
#
_symmetry.space_group_name_H-M   'P 1'
#
loop_
_entity.id
_entity.type
_entity.pdbx_description
1 polymer ?
#
loop_
_entity_poly.entity_id
_entity_poly.type
_entity_poly.pdbx_seq_one_letter_code
_entity_poly.pdbx_strand_id
1 'polypeptide(L)'
;VPVGLTRFREGLEQLRPLTKAEAEALLNAIAPFQEQCRRELGTTFAFPSDEFFCIAGRPIPPESWYEDFPQIENGVGLLRRFECELEEAERFEMSDGPAPARRYLIPTVVSAAPHLMRMAERFAPPGVSVRVLPVPNHFFGETVTVTGLLTGGDVLAALTPNKVADADELLLCSVMLRHEGDLFLDDMHIDDFRRRAPLPLHVTGCDGQAFYDALRGRFDD
;
A
#
# COMPACT_ATOMS: atom_id res chain seq x y z
N VAL A 1 11.80 6.39 10.29
CA VAL A 1 10.84 5.28 10.08
C VAL A 1 10.57 4.62 11.43
N PRO A 2 9.32 4.25 11.79
CA PRO A 2 9.03 3.43 12.96
C PRO A 2 9.74 2.07 12.89
N VAL A 3 9.93 1.42 14.04
CA VAL A 3 10.52 0.08 14.10
C VAL A 3 9.45 -0.95 13.76
N GLY A 4 9.67 -1.74 12.71
CA GLY A 4 8.85 -2.91 12.40
C GLY A 4 9.05 -3.99 13.47
N LEU A 5 7.96 -4.36 14.16
CA LEU A 5 7.99 -5.40 15.18
C LEU A 5 7.37 -6.67 14.62
N THR A 6 8.19 -7.69 14.38
CA THR A 6 7.70 -9.01 14.04
C THR A 6 7.39 -9.82 15.31
N ARG A 7 6.65 -10.93 15.19
CA ARG A 7 6.39 -11.88 16.27
C ARG A 7 7.63 -12.72 16.63
N PHE A 8 8.64 -12.74 15.76
CA PHE A 8 9.88 -13.52 15.93
C PHE A 8 10.90 -12.75 16.78
N ARG A 9 10.58 -12.53 18.06
CA ARG A 9 11.38 -11.69 18.98
C ARG A 9 11.67 -12.37 20.33
N GLU A 10 11.63 -13.69 20.38
CA GLU A 10 11.93 -14.45 21.60
C GLU A 10 13.37 -14.15 22.06
N GLY A 11 13.53 -13.79 23.34
CA GLY A 11 14.83 -13.43 23.92
C GLY A 11 15.35 -12.02 23.58
N LEU A 12 14.55 -11.17 22.92
CA LEU A 12 14.92 -9.79 22.60
C LEU A 12 14.25 -8.76 23.52
N GLU A 13 14.76 -7.52 23.50
CA GLU A 13 14.19 -6.39 24.23
C GLU A 13 12.71 -6.15 23.88
N GLN A 14 11.91 -5.82 24.91
CA GLN A 14 10.48 -5.61 24.79
C GLN A 14 10.21 -4.23 24.20
N LEU A 15 9.98 -4.21 22.89
CA LEU A 15 9.58 -3.01 22.16
C LEU A 15 8.07 -3.02 21.92
N ARG A 16 7.46 -1.84 21.87
CA ARG A 16 6.06 -1.65 21.49
C ARG A 16 5.93 -0.70 20.30
N PRO A 17 4.84 -0.81 19.50
CA PRO A 17 4.52 0.19 18.50
C PRO A 17 4.33 1.58 19.11
N LEU A 18 4.52 2.59 18.27
CA LEU A 18 4.20 3.97 18.62
C LEU A 18 2.69 4.16 18.74
N THR A 19 2.30 4.97 19.70
CA THR A 19 0.93 5.46 19.84
C THR A 19 0.68 6.63 18.89
N LYS A 20 -0.60 6.91 18.62
CA LYS A 20 -1.02 8.12 17.89
C LYS A 20 -0.40 9.41 18.46
N ALA A 21 -0.44 9.57 19.79
CA ALA A 21 0.10 10.76 20.46
C ALA A 21 1.62 10.89 20.28
N GLU A 22 2.36 9.78 20.29
CA GLU A 22 3.80 9.79 20.07
C GLU A 22 4.16 10.10 18.61
N ALA A 23 3.39 9.57 17.65
CA ALA A 23 3.56 9.92 16.24
C ALA A 23 3.27 11.41 16.00
N GLU A 24 2.20 11.95 16.59
CA GLU A 24 1.88 13.39 16.54
C GLU A 24 2.98 14.24 17.17
N ALA A 25 3.50 13.84 18.32
CA ALA A 25 4.59 14.52 19.00
C ALA A 25 5.86 14.55 18.14
N LEU A 26 6.22 13.43 17.50
CA LEU A 26 7.37 13.37 16.59
C LEU A 26 7.19 14.28 15.37
N LEU A 27 6.03 14.24 14.73
CA LEU A 27 5.73 15.09 13.56
C LEU A 27 5.79 16.58 13.93
N ASN A 28 5.36 16.96 15.14
CA ASN A 28 5.47 18.33 15.62
C ASN A 28 6.91 18.71 15.98
N ALA A 29 7.67 17.79 16.58
CA ALA A 29 9.04 18.04 17.03
C ALA A 29 10.03 18.19 15.86
N ILE A 30 9.79 17.48 14.75
CA ILE A 30 10.68 17.54 13.58
C ILE A 30 10.45 18.79 12.72
N ALA A 31 9.25 19.38 12.74
CA ALA A 31 8.89 20.49 11.85
C ALA A 31 9.80 21.74 11.99
N PRO A 32 10.19 22.20 13.21
CA PRO A 32 11.14 23.30 13.35
C PRO A 32 12.53 22.98 12.78
N PHE A 33 12.98 21.73 12.93
CA PHE A 33 14.26 21.27 12.39
C PHE A 33 14.23 21.27 10.85
N GLN A 34 13.14 20.76 10.26
CA GLN A 34 12.93 20.83 8.80
C GLN A 34 12.94 22.27 8.27
N GLU A 35 12.33 23.20 9.00
CA GLU A 35 12.36 24.63 8.63
C GLU A 35 13.77 25.22 8.71
N GLN A 36 14.53 24.87 9.75
CA GLN A 36 15.93 25.26 9.87
C GLN A 36 16.76 24.71 8.69
N CYS A 37 16.61 23.43 8.37
CA CYS A 37 17.31 22.80 7.24
C CYS A 37 16.97 23.49 5.91
N ARG A 38 15.70 23.83 5.66
CA ARG A 38 15.32 24.57 4.44
C ARG A 38 16.01 25.92 4.35
N ARG A 39 16.14 26.64 5.47
CA ARG A 39 16.80 27.96 5.52
C ARG A 39 18.31 27.89 5.35
N GLU A 40 18.96 26.88 5.94
CA GLU A 40 20.41 26.77 5.97
C GLU A 40 20.99 25.95 4.81
N LEU A 41 20.26 24.92 4.37
CA LEU A 41 20.73 23.92 3.39
C LEU A 41 19.90 23.91 2.11
N GLY A 42 18.75 24.58 2.07
CA GLY A 42 17.84 24.56 0.92
C GLY A 42 17.05 23.25 0.76
N THR A 43 17.08 22.36 1.75
CA THR A 43 16.36 21.06 1.75
C THR A 43 15.75 20.81 3.12
N THR A 44 14.66 20.06 3.14
CA THR A 44 13.96 19.56 4.33
C THR A 44 14.83 18.58 5.12
N PHE A 45 15.79 17.91 4.47
CA PHE A 45 16.83 17.01 5.03
C PHE A 45 16.33 15.76 5.78
N ALA A 46 15.34 15.88 6.67
CA ALA A 46 14.79 14.79 7.45
C ALA A 46 13.29 14.63 7.20
N PHE A 47 12.90 13.46 6.72
CA PHE A 47 11.53 13.15 6.35
C PHE A 47 11.00 11.98 7.21
N PRO A 48 9.93 12.17 8.00
CA PRO A 48 9.19 11.04 8.55
C PRO A 48 8.61 10.17 7.43
N SER A 49 8.61 8.85 7.63
CA SER A 49 7.91 7.92 6.72
C SER A 49 6.40 8.12 6.80
N ASP A 50 5.72 7.70 5.74
CA ASP A 50 4.26 7.82 5.60
C ASP A 50 3.51 7.15 6.76
N GLU A 51 4.10 6.10 7.34
CA GLU A 51 3.56 5.41 8.52
C GLU A 51 3.33 6.34 9.72
N PHE A 52 4.17 7.35 9.95
CA PHE A 52 3.93 8.32 11.02
C PHE A 52 2.65 9.13 10.78
N PHE A 53 2.37 9.50 9.54
CA PHE A 53 1.15 10.22 9.19
C PHE A 53 -0.07 9.31 9.32
N CYS A 54 0.03 8.05 8.91
CA CYS A 54 -1.01 7.05 9.10
C CYS A 54 -1.33 6.83 10.59
N ILE A 55 -0.31 6.62 11.44
CA ILE A 55 -0.48 6.44 12.89
C ILE A 55 -1.08 7.70 13.54
N ALA A 56 -0.59 8.88 13.14
CA ALA A 56 -1.10 10.16 13.62
C ALA A 56 -2.51 10.51 13.09
N GLY A 57 -3.00 9.79 12.07
CA GLY A 57 -4.23 10.16 11.36
C GLY A 57 -4.15 11.54 10.70
N ARG A 58 -2.95 11.95 10.26
CA ARG A 58 -2.73 13.21 9.52
C ARG A 58 -2.79 12.96 8.02
N PRO A 59 -3.21 13.97 7.23
CA PRO A 59 -3.11 13.86 5.77
C PRO A 59 -1.65 13.69 5.35
N ILE A 60 -1.44 12.92 4.29
CA ILE A 60 -0.13 12.79 3.65
C ILE A 60 0.25 14.14 3.02
N PRO A 61 1.46 14.68 3.28
CA PRO A 61 1.93 15.94 2.70
C PRO A 61 1.84 15.97 1.17
N PRO A 62 1.75 17.15 0.53
CA PRO A 62 1.78 17.28 -0.92
C PRO A 62 3.13 16.84 -1.51
N GLU A 63 3.20 16.57 -2.80
CA GLU A 63 4.41 16.13 -3.52
C GLU A 63 5.61 17.04 -3.26
N SER A 64 5.43 18.35 -3.39
CA SER A 64 6.49 19.34 -3.18
C SER A 64 7.13 19.32 -1.80
N TRP A 65 6.46 18.74 -0.80
CA TRP A 65 7.02 18.56 0.53
C TRP A 65 8.10 17.48 0.56
N TYR A 66 8.06 16.50 -0.34
CA TYR A 66 8.99 15.36 -0.41
C TYR A 66 10.22 15.61 -1.29
N GLU A 67 10.33 16.79 -1.93
CA GLU A 67 11.40 17.09 -2.90
C GLU A 67 11.44 16.01 -4.00
N ASP A 68 12.62 15.48 -4.33
CA ASP A 68 12.77 14.41 -5.33
C ASP A 68 12.63 12.99 -4.74
N PHE A 69 11.87 12.85 -3.65
CA PHE A 69 11.64 11.59 -2.92
C PHE A 69 12.94 10.82 -2.54
N PRO A 70 13.90 11.43 -1.82
CA PRO A 70 15.24 10.88 -1.62
C PRO A 70 15.29 9.57 -0.81
N GLN A 71 14.19 9.19 -0.15
CA GLN A 71 14.11 8.01 0.72
C GLN A 71 12.86 7.15 0.45
N ILE A 72 12.39 7.13 -0.80
CA ILE A 72 11.17 6.41 -1.20
C ILE A 72 11.20 4.93 -0.78
N GLU A 73 12.36 4.28 -0.91
CA GLU A 73 12.58 2.87 -0.53
C GLU A 73 12.40 2.61 0.98
N ASN A 74 12.51 3.66 1.80
CA ASN A 74 12.33 3.60 3.25
C ASN A 74 10.90 3.94 3.69
N GLY A 75 9.95 3.95 2.76
CA GLY A 75 8.55 4.27 3.04
C GLY A 75 8.28 5.77 3.22
N VAL A 76 9.15 6.63 2.70
CA VAL A 76 8.98 8.08 2.73
C VAL A 76 8.37 8.53 1.40
N GLY A 77 7.08 8.87 1.41
CA GLY A 77 6.37 9.40 0.25
C GLY A 77 5.80 8.35 -0.70
N LEU A 78 5.76 7.06 -0.32
CA LEU A 78 5.16 6.01 -1.14
C LEU A 78 3.71 6.30 -1.50
N LEU A 79 2.91 6.70 -0.51
CA LEU A 79 1.48 7.00 -0.72
C LEU A 79 1.29 8.24 -1.59
N ARG A 80 2.15 9.26 -1.39
CA ARG A 80 2.11 10.48 -2.21
C ARG A 80 2.52 10.18 -3.65
N ARG A 81 3.63 9.48 -3.85
CA ARG A 81 4.13 9.09 -5.17
C ARG A 81 3.11 8.27 -5.94
N PHE A 82 2.52 7.26 -5.29
CA PHE A 82 1.45 6.44 -5.88
C PHE A 82 0.23 7.28 -6.28
N GLU A 83 -0.15 8.28 -5.48
CA GLU A 83 -1.21 9.23 -5.84
C GLU A 83 -0.83 10.09 -7.06
N CYS A 84 0.40 10.62 -7.10
CA CYS A 84 0.88 11.42 -8.24
C CYS A 84 0.90 10.60 -9.53
N GLU A 85 1.38 9.36 -9.48
CA GLU A 85 1.41 8.45 -10.63
C GLU A 85 -0.01 8.14 -11.15
N LEU A 86 -1.00 8.02 -10.25
CA LEU A 86 -2.42 7.90 -10.63
C LEU A 86 -2.96 9.17 -11.32
N GLU A 87 -2.61 10.34 -10.80
CA GLU A 87 -3.01 11.63 -11.39
C GLU A 87 -2.38 11.86 -12.76
N GLU A 88 -1.13 11.43 -12.94
CA GLU A 88 -0.44 11.46 -14.23
C GLU A 88 -1.08 10.49 -15.22
N ALA A 89 -1.33 9.25 -14.81
CA ALA A 89 -2.02 8.25 -15.63
C ALA A 89 -3.39 8.78 -16.11
N GLU A 90 -4.15 9.42 -15.21
CA GLU A 90 -5.42 10.06 -15.56
C GLU A 90 -5.27 11.20 -16.56
N ARG A 91 -4.24 12.04 -16.39
CA ARG A 91 -4.00 13.19 -17.27
C ARG A 91 -3.64 12.77 -18.69
N PHE A 92 -2.92 11.67 -18.84
CA PHE A 92 -2.45 11.16 -20.13
C PHE A 92 -3.34 10.06 -20.71
N GLU A 93 -4.44 9.70 -20.03
CA GLU A 93 -5.38 8.69 -20.50
C GLU A 93 -5.94 9.07 -21.87
N MET A 94 -5.66 8.23 -22.86
CA MET A 94 -6.32 8.31 -24.16
C MET A 94 -7.59 7.48 -24.08
N SER A 95 -8.74 8.11 -24.36
CA SER A 95 -10.04 7.44 -24.28
C SER A 95 -10.13 6.28 -25.28
N ASP A 96 -9.97 5.05 -24.80
CA ASP A 96 -10.10 3.81 -25.57
C ASP A 96 -11.51 3.17 -25.45
N GLY A 97 -12.50 3.98 -25.05
CA GLY A 97 -13.87 3.52 -24.80
C GLY A 97 -14.12 3.13 -23.34
N PRO A 98 -15.35 2.70 -23.01
CA PRO A 98 -15.70 2.39 -21.63
C PRO A 98 -14.99 1.12 -21.15
N ALA A 99 -14.40 1.19 -19.95
CA ALA A 99 -13.89 0.01 -19.26
C ALA A 99 -15.03 -1.02 -19.04
N PRO A 100 -14.75 -2.33 -19.12
CA PRO A 100 -15.74 -3.34 -18.80
C PRO A 100 -16.17 -3.21 -17.34
N ALA A 101 -17.48 -3.36 -17.08
CA ALA A 101 -17.99 -3.35 -15.72
C ALA A 101 -17.39 -4.55 -14.93
N ARG A 102 -16.73 -4.26 -13.80
CA ARG A 102 -16.00 -5.23 -12.99
C ARG A 102 -16.04 -4.85 -11.52
N ARG A 103 -16.03 -5.85 -10.63
CA ARG A 103 -15.93 -5.65 -9.18
C ARG A 103 -14.63 -6.25 -8.66
N TYR A 104 -13.66 -5.41 -8.37
CA TYR A 104 -12.36 -5.83 -7.86
C TYR A 104 -12.37 -5.92 -6.33
N LEU A 105 -11.68 -6.94 -5.81
CA LEU A 105 -11.33 -7.07 -4.39
C LEU A 105 -9.80 -7.00 -4.26
N ILE A 106 -9.32 -6.07 -3.44
CA ILE A 106 -7.89 -5.77 -3.34
C ILE A 106 -7.41 -6.03 -1.92
N PRO A 107 -6.74 -7.17 -1.65
CA PRO A 107 -6.08 -7.39 -0.37
C PRO A 107 -4.91 -6.41 -0.18
N THR A 108 -4.81 -5.83 1.00
CA THR A 108 -3.68 -4.97 1.40
C THR A 108 -3.55 -4.95 2.92
N VAL A 109 -2.44 -4.41 3.44
CA VAL A 109 -2.26 -4.24 4.88
C VAL A 109 -3.24 -3.24 5.46
N VAL A 110 -3.57 -3.42 6.75
CA VAL A 110 -4.55 -2.59 7.46
C VAL A 110 -4.22 -1.10 7.42
N SER A 111 -2.94 -0.73 7.52
CA SER A 111 -2.45 0.66 7.47
C SER A 111 -2.70 1.36 6.13
N ALA A 112 -2.54 0.64 5.02
CA ALA A 112 -2.67 1.19 3.68
C ALA A 112 -4.13 1.23 3.20
N ALA A 113 -5.01 0.38 3.75
CA ALA A 113 -6.36 0.21 3.26
C ALA A 113 -7.18 1.52 3.15
N PRO A 114 -7.18 2.44 4.13
CA PRO A 114 -7.94 3.68 4.02
C PRO A 114 -7.46 4.59 2.88
N HIS A 115 -6.17 4.57 2.55
CA HIS A 115 -5.61 5.37 1.46
C HIS A 115 -5.99 4.78 0.11
N LEU A 116 -5.83 3.46 -0.03
CA LEU A 116 -6.18 2.75 -1.25
C LEU A 116 -7.68 2.82 -1.55
N MET A 117 -8.54 2.77 -0.52
CA MET A 117 -9.99 2.98 -0.68
C MET A 117 -10.29 4.33 -1.31
N ARG A 118 -9.70 5.43 -0.78
CA ARG A 118 -9.92 6.78 -1.33
C ARG A 118 -9.40 6.94 -2.75
N MET A 119 -8.23 6.36 -3.04
CA MET A 119 -7.66 6.38 -4.39
C MET A 119 -8.54 5.59 -5.37
N ALA A 120 -8.98 4.38 -4.98
CA ALA A 120 -9.85 3.58 -5.81
C ALA A 120 -11.21 4.27 -6.05
N GLU A 121 -11.81 4.91 -5.05
CA GLU A 121 -13.04 5.69 -5.18
C GLU A 121 -12.87 6.87 -6.15
N ARG A 122 -11.69 7.50 -6.18
CA ARG A 122 -11.40 8.64 -7.07
C ARG A 122 -11.14 8.22 -8.50
N PHE A 123 -10.38 7.15 -8.72
CA PHE A 123 -9.81 6.80 -10.03
C PHE A 123 -10.48 5.62 -10.73
N ALA A 124 -11.43 4.93 -10.07
CA ALA A 124 -12.20 3.87 -10.71
C ALA A 124 -13.10 4.44 -11.83
N PRO A 125 -13.04 3.87 -13.05
CA PRO A 125 -13.89 4.32 -14.14
C PRO A 125 -15.36 3.89 -13.94
N PRO A 126 -16.32 4.51 -14.66
CA PRO A 126 -17.72 4.12 -14.60
C PRO A 126 -17.92 2.62 -14.85
N GLY A 127 -18.74 1.97 -14.01
CA GLY A 127 -19.00 0.53 -14.09
C GLY A 127 -18.00 -0.34 -13.31
N VAL A 128 -16.89 0.22 -12.84
CA VAL A 128 -15.92 -0.48 -11.99
C VAL A 128 -16.19 -0.16 -10.52
N SER A 129 -16.28 -1.20 -9.69
CA SER A 129 -16.37 -1.08 -8.24
C SER A 129 -15.16 -1.73 -7.61
N VAL A 130 -14.56 -1.08 -6.62
CA VAL A 130 -13.39 -1.59 -5.92
C VAL A 130 -13.71 -1.70 -4.45
N ARG A 131 -13.45 -2.88 -3.88
CA ARG A 131 -13.42 -3.06 -2.43
C ARG A 131 -12.00 -3.38 -2.02
N VAL A 132 -11.52 -2.68 -1.02
CA VAL A 132 -10.23 -2.98 -0.40
C VAL A 132 -10.47 -3.89 0.80
N LEU A 133 -9.71 -4.98 0.87
CA LEU A 133 -9.74 -5.96 1.95
C LEU A 133 -8.51 -5.75 2.85
N PRO A 134 -8.68 -5.15 4.05
CA PRO A 134 -7.60 -5.09 5.03
C PRO A 134 -7.26 -6.51 5.51
N VAL A 135 -6.01 -6.92 5.35
CA VAL A 135 -5.47 -8.22 5.77
C VAL A 135 -4.54 -8.00 6.96
N PRO A 136 -4.84 -8.56 8.14
CA PRO A 136 -3.89 -8.63 9.25
C PRO A 136 -2.71 -9.54 8.89
N ASN A 137 -1.49 -9.10 9.18
CA ASN A 137 -0.29 -9.91 8.97
C ASN A 137 -0.11 -10.88 10.16
N HIS A 138 -0.63 -12.11 10.10
CA HIS A 138 -0.44 -13.06 11.19
C HIS A 138 0.91 -13.77 11.12
N PHE A 139 1.50 -13.90 9.92
CA PHE A 139 2.78 -14.59 9.73
C PHE A 139 3.95 -13.85 10.39
N PHE A 140 4.11 -12.56 10.12
CA PHE A 140 5.13 -11.74 10.76
C PHE A 140 4.60 -11.00 11.99
N GLY A 141 3.28 -10.88 12.19
CA GLY A 141 2.67 -10.22 13.35
C GLY A 141 1.92 -8.96 12.96
N GLU A 142 0.80 -8.69 13.64
CA GLU A 142 -0.19 -7.67 13.22
C GLU A 142 0.32 -6.23 13.26
N THR A 143 1.45 -6.02 13.92
CA THR A 143 2.19 -4.74 13.96
C THR A 143 3.01 -4.49 12.70
N VAL A 144 3.09 -5.45 11.78
CA VAL A 144 3.75 -5.30 10.49
C VAL A 144 2.79 -4.68 9.48
N THR A 145 3.13 -3.48 9.02
CA THR A 145 2.26 -2.55 8.29
C THR A 145 2.67 -2.36 6.83
N VAL A 146 3.52 -3.24 6.30
CA VAL A 146 4.06 -3.14 4.93
C VAL A 146 3.39 -4.18 4.03
N THR A 147 2.78 -3.73 2.91
CA THR A 147 2.05 -4.59 1.97
C THR A 147 2.88 -5.76 1.47
N GLY A 148 4.16 -5.52 1.14
CA GLY A 148 5.05 -6.57 0.64
C GLY A 148 5.45 -7.63 1.67
N LEU A 149 5.02 -7.50 2.92
CA LEU A 149 5.22 -8.52 3.96
C LEU A 149 3.97 -9.38 4.20
N LEU A 150 2.88 -9.17 3.45
CA LEU A 150 1.73 -10.07 3.49
C LEU A 150 2.06 -11.39 2.80
N THR A 151 1.68 -12.48 3.45
CA THR A 151 1.90 -13.84 2.96
C THR A 151 0.69 -14.39 2.21
N GLY A 152 0.91 -15.42 1.38
CA GLY A 152 -0.20 -16.07 0.66
C GLY A 152 -1.21 -16.67 1.63
N GLY A 153 -0.74 -17.26 2.73
CA GLY A 153 -1.56 -17.79 3.81
C GLY A 153 -2.44 -16.74 4.48
N ASP A 154 -1.89 -15.57 4.82
CA ASP A 154 -2.64 -14.47 5.44
C ASP A 154 -3.74 -13.96 4.52
N VAL A 155 -3.42 -13.76 3.22
CA VAL A 155 -4.41 -13.29 2.24
C VAL A 155 -5.51 -14.34 2.04
N LEU A 156 -5.16 -15.62 1.85
CA LEU A 156 -6.17 -16.69 1.69
C LEU A 156 -7.09 -16.80 2.91
N ALA A 157 -6.56 -16.64 4.13
CA ALA A 157 -7.35 -16.66 5.36
C ALA A 157 -8.35 -15.50 5.43
N ALA A 158 -7.99 -14.33 4.90
CA ALA A 158 -8.87 -13.16 4.86
C ALA A 158 -9.99 -13.26 3.80
N LEU A 159 -9.83 -14.11 2.78
CA LEU A 159 -10.78 -14.33 1.68
C LEU A 159 -11.96 -15.23 2.07
N THR A 160 -12.65 -14.86 3.15
CA THR A 160 -13.86 -15.56 3.62
C THR A 160 -15.04 -15.38 2.66
N PRO A 161 -16.03 -16.31 2.64
CA PRO A 161 -17.18 -16.23 1.73
C PRO A 161 -17.91 -14.88 1.74
N ASN A 162 -18.09 -14.27 2.91
CA ASN A 162 -18.75 -12.96 3.04
C ASN A 162 -17.90 -11.82 2.48
N LYS A 163 -16.58 -11.93 2.53
CA LYS A 163 -15.66 -10.88 2.04
C LYS A 163 -15.52 -10.93 0.53
N VAL A 164 -15.56 -12.12 -0.06
CA VAL A 164 -15.45 -12.31 -1.51
C VAL A 164 -16.80 -12.22 -2.21
N ALA A 165 -17.91 -12.36 -1.48
CA ALA A 165 -19.25 -12.08 -2.00
C ALA A 165 -19.28 -10.72 -2.69
N ASP A 166 -19.86 -10.66 -3.89
CA ASP A 166 -19.98 -9.46 -4.72
C ASP A 166 -18.65 -8.88 -5.26
N ALA A 167 -17.59 -9.69 -5.33
CA ALA A 167 -16.42 -9.40 -6.17
C ALA A 167 -16.35 -10.41 -7.31
N ASP A 168 -15.83 -9.95 -8.44
CA ASP A 168 -15.60 -10.76 -9.64
C ASP A 168 -14.16 -11.27 -9.68
N GLU A 169 -13.19 -10.45 -9.24
CA GLU A 169 -11.75 -10.73 -9.39
C GLU A 169 -10.91 -10.13 -8.24
N LEU A 170 -9.74 -10.73 -8.01
CA LEU A 170 -8.71 -10.24 -7.08
C LEU A 170 -7.64 -9.45 -7.85
N LEU A 171 -7.29 -8.28 -7.33
CA LEU A 171 -6.07 -7.56 -7.73
C LEU A 171 -5.05 -7.68 -6.61
N LEU A 172 -3.97 -8.42 -6.86
CA LEU A 172 -2.87 -8.60 -5.91
C LEU A 172 -1.69 -7.74 -6.34
N CYS A 173 -1.16 -6.94 -5.42
CA CYS A 173 0.03 -6.14 -5.70
C CYS A 173 1.28 -7.03 -5.73
N SER A 174 2.09 -6.88 -6.78
CA SER A 174 3.28 -7.69 -7.05
C SER A 174 4.30 -7.68 -5.92
N VAL A 175 4.35 -6.63 -5.10
CA VAL A 175 5.26 -6.55 -3.94
C VAL A 175 5.00 -7.60 -2.86
N MET A 176 3.82 -8.26 -2.87
CA MET A 176 3.55 -9.41 -1.99
C MET A 176 4.31 -10.67 -2.40
N LEU A 177 4.85 -10.68 -3.62
CA LEU A 177 5.68 -11.74 -4.15
C LEU A 177 7.15 -11.30 -4.09
N ARG A 178 8.06 -12.27 -4.03
CA ARG A 178 9.49 -11.99 -4.21
C ARG A 178 9.76 -11.44 -5.60
N HIS A 179 10.97 -10.96 -5.82
CA HIS A 179 11.38 -10.29 -7.06
C HIS A 179 11.07 -11.11 -8.34
N GLU A 180 11.22 -12.43 -8.28
CA GLU A 180 10.92 -13.34 -9.38
C GLU A 180 9.43 -13.50 -9.71
N GLY A 181 8.53 -13.01 -8.85
CA GLY A 181 7.08 -12.99 -9.08
C GLY A 181 6.38 -14.35 -8.92
N ASP A 182 7.05 -15.33 -8.31
CA ASP A 182 6.61 -16.73 -8.23
C ASP A 182 6.22 -17.17 -6.80
N LEU A 183 6.83 -16.60 -5.77
CA LEU A 183 6.66 -17.02 -4.37
C LEU A 183 6.26 -15.85 -3.45
N PHE A 184 5.34 -16.14 -2.52
CA PHE A 184 5.11 -15.34 -1.31
C PHE A 184 6.20 -15.62 -0.26
N LEU A 185 6.27 -14.79 0.79
CA LEU A 185 7.24 -14.96 1.89
C LEU A 185 7.00 -16.17 2.81
N ASP A 186 5.86 -16.84 2.68
CA ASP A 186 5.55 -18.12 3.34
C ASP A 186 5.80 -19.34 2.43
N ASP A 187 6.66 -19.18 1.42
CA ASP A 187 7.03 -20.20 0.42
C ASP A 187 5.86 -20.72 -0.43
N MET A 188 4.71 -20.06 -0.40
CA MET A 188 3.58 -20.41 -1.26
C MET A 188 3.84 -19.96 -2.69
N HIS A 189 3.73 -20.87 -3.66
CA HIS A 189 3.79 -20.52 -5.07
C HIS A 189 2.52 -19.80 -5.52
N ILE A 190 2.66 -18.80 -6.40
CA ILE A 190 1.53 -18.01 -6.92
C ILE A 190 0.48 -18.90 -7.60
N ASP A 191 0.89 -19.98 -8.25
CA ASP A 191 -0.05 -20.93 -8.86
C ASP A 191 -0.82 -21.77 -7.83
N ASP A 192 -0.22 -22.08 -6.67
CA ASP A 192 -0.94 -22.70 -5.56
C ASP A 192 -1.97 -21.75 -4.97
N PHE A 193 -1.59 -20.47 -4.81
CA PHE A 193 -2.50 -19.43 -4.38
C PHE A 193 -3.67 -19.28 -5.37
N ARG A 194 -3.41 -19.19 -6.68
CA ARG A 194 -4.44 -19.12 -7.74
C ARG A 194 -5.42 -20.28 -7.68
N ARG A 195 -4.95 -21.51 -7.45
CA ARG A 195 -5.81 -22.70 -7.30
C ARG A 195 -6.72 -22.64 -6.08
N ARG A 196 -6.29 -21.98 -5.01
CA ARG A 196 -6.99 -21.91 -3.71
C ARG A 196 -7.85 -20.67 -3.56
N ALA A 197 -7.54 -19.60 -4.29
CA ALA A 197 -8.29 -18.36 -4.25
C ALA A 197 -9.72 -18.59 -4.75
N PRO A 198 -10.73 -18.02 -4.08
CA PRO A 198 -12.14 -18.19 -4.47
C PRO A 198 -12.55 -17.36 -5.69
N LEU A 199 -11.65 -16.50 -6.20
CA LEU A 199 -11.86 -15.60 -7.32
C LEU A 199 -10.65 -15.68 -8.27
N PRO A 200 -10.84 -15.42 -9.57
CA PRO A 200 -9.73 -15.19 -10.50
C PRO A 200 -8.78 -14.10 -9.98
N LEU A 201 -7.49 -14.27 -10.26
CA LEU A 201 -6.43 -13.43 -9.73
C LEU A 201 -5.65 -12.76 -10.86
N HIS A 202 -5.57 -11.43 -10.79
CA HIS A 202 -4.62 -10.63 -11.54
C HIS A 202 -3.56 -10.06 -10.61
N VAL A 203 -2.31 -10.16 -11.02
CA VAL A 203 -1.19 -9.50 -10.34
C VAL A 203 -0.97 -8.16 -11.02
N THR A 204 -0.90 -7.09 -10.25
CA THR A 204 -0.66 -5.73 -10.72
C THR A 204 0.65 -5.20 -10.14
N GLY A 205 1.27 -4.23 -10.82
CA GLY A 205 2.42 -3.49 -10.31
C GLY A 205 2.13 -2.77 -8.98
N CYS A 206 3.14 -2.08 -8.47
CA CYS A 206 3.05 -1.33 -7.21
C CYS A 206 3.07 0.19 -7.39
N ASP A 207 3.11 0.65 -8.64
CA ASP A 207 3.01 2.06 -9.00
C ASP A 207 1.59 2.47 -9.38
N GLY A 208 1.35 3.78 -9.41
CA GLY A 208 0.03 4.33 -9.70
C GLY A 208 -0.46 4.06 -11.12
N GLN A 209 0.44 3.96 -12.11
CA GLN A 209 0.08 3.67 -13.50
C GLN A 209 -0.48 2.25 -13.65
N ALA A 210 0.25 1.25 -13.15
CA ALA A 210 -0.19 -0.14 -13.16
C ALA A 210 -1.52 -0.34 -12.41
N PHE A 211 -1.73 0.40 -11.31
CA PHE A 211 -3.02 0.39 -10.62
C PHE A 211 -4.14 1.02 -11.47
N TYR A 212 -3.88 2.18 -12.09
CA TYR A 212 -4.83 2.87 -12.97
C TYR A 212 -5.27 2.00 -14.15
N ASP A 213 -4.31 1.29 -14.76
CA ASP A 213 -4.52 0.35 -15.85
C ASP A 213 -5.30 -0.89 -15.40
N ALA A 214 -4.95 -1.47 -14.25
CA ALA A 214 -5.67 -2.60 -13.68
C ALA A 214 -7.16 -2.27 -13.41
N LEU A 215 -7.46 -1.05 -12.94
CA LEU A 215 -8.85 -0.59 -12.76
C LEU A 215 -9.63 -0.52 -14.08
N ARG A 216 -8.95 -0.46 -15.21
CA ARG A 216 -9.55 -0.49 -16.57
C ARG A 216 -9.49 -1.88 -17.21
N GLY A 217 -8.98 -2.87 -16.49
CA GLY A 217 -8.80 -4.23 -17.00
C GLY A 217 -7.65 -4.36 -18.00
N ARG A 218 -6.71 -3.42 -17.98
CA ARG A 218 -5.45 -3.47 -18.74
C ARG A 218 -4.38 -4.05 -17.82
N PHE A 219 -3.81 -5.18 -18.21
CA PHE A 219 -2.76 -5.86 -17.47
C PHE A 219 -1.55 -6.03 -18.39
N ASP A 220 -0.35 -5.82 -17.85
CA ASP A 220 0.87 -6.16 -18.55
C ASP A 220 1.00 -7.69 -18.56
N ASP A 221 0.92 -8.31 -19.74
CA ASP A 221 1.13 -9.76 -19.95
C ASP A 221 2.63 -10.13 -19.96
#